data_AF-A0A8I6SHV0-F1
#
_entry.id   AF-A0A8I6SHV0-F1
#
_cell.length_a   1.000
_cell.length_b   1.000
_cell.length_c   1.000
_cell.angle_alpha   90.00
_cell.angle_beta   90.00
_cell.angle_gamma   90.00
#
_symmetry.space_group_name_H-M   'P 1'
#
loop_
_entity.id
_entity.type
_entity.pdbx_description
1 polymer ?
#
loop_
_entity_poly.entity_id
_entity_poly.type
_entity_poly.pdbx_seq_one_letter_code
_entity_poly.pdbx_strand_id
1 'polypeptide(L)'
;MYLYNLTLQKSTAITHAVHGSFSGTKQQEILVSRGKSLELLRPDPNTGKVHSLLTIEIFGVIRSLMSFRLTSGNKDYAVIGSDSGRIVILEYNPTKNVLEKVHEETFGKSGCRRIVPGQYLAVDPRGRTVMIGAIEKQKIVYILNRDSETRLTISTPLEAHKSNTLIYHMVGVDVGFENPLFACLEIDYEESDNDHTGEAASKTQQTLTFYEQDLGLNHVVRKYSEALEEHANFLISVPGGHDGPSGVLICSENYLTYKNLGEQHDIRCPIPRRRNDLDDPERGMIFVCSATHKTKSMFFFLVQTEQGDIFKVTLETDEDVVTEIKLKYFDTVPVAAAMCVLKTGFLFVASEFGNHYLYQIAHLGDDDDEPEFSSAMPLEEGDTFFFAPRPLRNLVLVDEMDSLSPILDCKVADLAGEDTPQLYMACGRGPRSTLRVLRHGLEVSEMAVSELPGAPNAVWTVKKRSDGILVFG
;
A
#
# COMPACT_ATOMS: atom_id res chain seq x y z
N MET A 1 20.71 37.98 7.60
CA MET A 1 21.06 36.56 7.82
C MET A 1 20.60 35.80 6.60
N TYR A 2 21.52 35.20 5.85
CA TYR A 2 21.21 34.36 4.67
C TYR A 2 21.48 32.91 5.04
N LEU A 3 20.56 32.02 4.72
CA LEU A 3 20.67 30.58 4.97
C LEU A 3 20.50 29.82 3.66
N TYR A 4 21.07 28.62 3.60
CA TYR A 4 20.97 27.71 2.45
C TYR A 4 20.54 26.33 2.96
N ASN A 5 19.47 25.79 2.38
CA ASN A 5 18.93 24.48 2.76
C ASN A 5 19.55 23.40 1.87
N LEU A 6 20.17 22.39 2.50
CA LEU A 6 20.67 21.20 1.83
C LEU A 6 20.25 19.95 2.62
N THR A 7 19.84 18.90 1.91
CA THR A 7 19.46 17.61 2.50
C THR A 7 20.62 16.62 2.34
N LEU A 8 21.17 16.15 3.46
CA LEU A 8 22.26 15.15 3.47
C LEU A 8 21.74 13.73 3.32
N GLN A 9 20.78 13.36 4.17
CA GLN A 9 20.04 12.09 4.08
C GLN A 9 18.59 12.42 3.73
N LYS A 10 18.10 11.85 2.63
CA LYS A 10 16.70 12.01 2.22
C LYS A 10 15.76 11.31 3.21
N SER A 11 14.48 11.66 3.16
CA SER A 11 13.45 10.97 3.94
C SER A 11 13.51 9.48 3.65
N THR A 12 13.43 8.64 4.69
CA THR A 12 13.38 7.18 4.56
C THR A 12 11.99 6.62 4.90
N ALA A 13 11.03 7.43 5.35
CA ALA A 13 9.67 6.96 5.57
C ALA A 13 9.00 6.63 4.23
N ILE A 14 8.22 5.55 4.14
CA ILE A 14 7.38 5.25 2.98
C ILE A 14 5.93 5.44 3.39
N THR A 15 5.22 6.30 2.67
CA THR A 15 3.80 6.59 2.91
C THR A 15 2.89 5.79 1.98
N HIS A 16 3.34 5.55 0.75
CA HIS A 16 2.62 4.81 -0.27
C HIS A 16 3.61 3.97 -1.07
N ALA A 17 3.21 2.77 -1.47
CA ALA A 17 3.97 1.91 -2.36
C ALA A 17 3.01 1.27 -3.37
N VAL A 18 3.38 1.32 -4.65
CA VAL A 18 2.66 0.66 -5.74
C VAL A 18 3.65 -0.12 -6.59
N HIS A 19 3.24 -1.30 -7.07
CA HIS A 19 4.09 -2.13 -7.92
C HIS A 19 3.51 -2.26 -9.33
N GLY A 20 4.39 -2.38 -10.31
CA GLY A 20 4.02 -2.43 -11.72
C GLY A 20 5.21 -2.65 -12.63
N SER A 21 4.94 -2.94 -13.90
CA SER A 21 5.93 -2.95 -14.98
C SER A 21 6.19 -1.52 -15.46
N PHE A 22 6.82 -0.70 -14.63
CA PHE A 22 7.10 0.70 -14.94
C PHE A 22 8.15 0.85 -16.06
N SER A 23 9.09 -0.08 -16.17
CA SER A 23 10.06 -0.09 -17.28
C SER A 23 9.49 -0.61 -18.62
N GLY A 24 8.24 -1.09 -18.64
CA GLY A 24 7.64 -1.74 -19.83
C GLY A 24 8.22 -3.12 -20.16
N THR A 25 8.94 -3.73 -19.21
CA THR A 25 9.47 -5.10 -19.32
C THR A 25 8.61 -6.08 -18.52
N LYS A 26 8.96 -7.38 -18.55
CA LYS A 26 8.29 -8.39 -17.71
C LYS A 26 8.62 -8.26 -16.22
N GLN A 27 9.69 -7.55 -15.88
CA GLN A 27 10.07 -7.30 -14.49
C GLN A 27 9.08 -6.33 -13.85
N GLN A 28 8.88 -6.47 -12.54
CA GLN A 28 8.10 -5.53 -11.75
C GLN A 28 9.03 -4.67 -10.92
N GLU A 29 8.75 -3.39 -10.90
CA GLU A 29 9.37 -2.40 -10.04
C GLU A 29 8.36 -1.89 -9.01
N ILE A 30 8.84 -1.23 -7.97
CA ILE A 30 8.04 -0.65 -6.90
C ILE A 30 8.28 0.85 -6.90
N LEU A 31 7.24 1.63 -7.12
CA LEU A 31 7.28 3.08 -6.98
C LEU A 31 6.80 3.42 -5.57
N VAL A 32 7.67 4.05 -4.78
CA VAL A 32 7.39 4.44 -3.39
C VAL A 32 7.36 5.96 -3.25
N SER A 33 6.43 6.45 -2.43
CA SER A 33 6.38 7.84 -1.99
C SER A 33 6.98 7.98 -0.60
N ARG A 34 7.97 8.87 -0.47
CA ARG A 34 8.56 9.24 0.82
C ARG A 34 8.09 10.58 1.35
N GLY A 35 6.85 10.94 1.03
CA GLY A 35 6.21 12.20 1.38
C GLY A 35 6.49 13.28 0.32
N LYS A 36 7.73 13.79 0.27
CA LYS A 36 8.14 14.86 -0.66
C LYS A 36 8.96 14.40 -1.87
N SER A 37 9.29 13.12 -1.92
CA SER A 37 10.09 12.52 -2.98
C SER A 37 9.45 11.23 -3.48
N LEU A 38 9.65 10.94 -4.75
CA LEU A 38 9.34 9.66 -5.37
C LEU A 38 10.63 8.87 -5.55
N GLU A 39 10.55 7.57 -5.32
CA GLU A 39 11.66 6.66 -5.54
C GLU A 39 11.18 5.40 -6.26
N LEU A 40 11.87 5.03 -7.34
CA LEU A 40 11.63 3.81 -8.07
C LEU A 40 12.64 2.75 -7.61
N LEU A 41 12.13 1.68 -7.02
CA LEU A 41 12.88 0.56 -6.49
C LEU A 41 12.77 -0.65 -7.44
N ARG A 42 13.85 -1.40 -7.56
CA ARG A 42 13.90 -2.67 -8.28
C ARG A 42 14.35 -3.78 -7.34
N PRO A 43 13.46 -4.70 -6.94
CA PRO A 43 13.86 -5.94 -6.30
C PRO A 43 14.52 -6.84 -7.35
N ASP A 44 15.74 -7.30 -7.11
CA ASP A 44 16.43 -8.27 -7.96
C ASP A 44 16.08 -9.70 -7.51
N PRO A 45 15.38 -10.50 -8.34
CA PRO A 45 15.00 -11.86 -7.97
C PRO A 45 16.18 -12.82 -7.75
N ASN A 46 17.38 -12.51 -8.28
CA ASN A 46 18.53 -13.41 -8.19
C ASN A 46 19.31 -13.22 -6.89
N THR A 47 19.58 -11.96 -6.53
CA THR A 47 20.32 -11.60 -5.32
C THR A 47 19.40 -11.40 -4.11
N GLY A 48 18.11 -11.15 -4.37
CA GLY A 48 17.14 -10.84 -3.35
C GLY A 48 17.24 -9.42 -2.81
N LYS A 49 18.08 -8.55 -3.38
CA LYS A 49 18.30 -7.18 -2.91
C LYS A 49 17.39 -6.17 -3.60
N VAL A 50 17.02 -5.12 -2.87
CA VAL A 50 16.28 -3.99 -3.41
C VAL A 50 17.22 -2.86 -3.79
N HIS A 51 17.23 -2.49 -5.08
CA HIS A 51 18.04 -1.39 -5.58
C HIS A 51 17.19 -0.16 -5.86
N SER A 52 17.67 1.01 -5.44
CA SER A 52 17.11 2.29 -5.87
C SER A 52 17.59 2.64 -7.28
N LEU A 53 16.66 2.76 -8.23
CA LEU A 53 16.96 3.12 -9.62
C LEU A 53 16.97 4.64 -9.82
N LEU A 54 15.98 5.29 -9.24
CA LEU A 54 15.71 6.71 -9.43
C LEU A 54 15.10 7.28 -8.17
N THR A 55 15.59 8.45 -7.74
CA THR A 55 14.97 9.24 -6.68
C THR A 55 14.81 10.68 -7.14
N ILE A 56 13.59 11.20 -7.11
CA ILE A 56 13.28 12.59 -7.48
C ILE A 56 12.57 13.30 -6.33
N GLU A 57 12.96 14.55 -6.07
CA GLU A 57 12.21 15.45 -5.20
C GLU A 57 11.09 16.09 -6.02
N ILE A 58 9.85 15.99 -5.54
CA ILE A 58 8.69 16.57 -6.22
C ILE A 58 8.32 17.96 -5.70
N PHE A 59 8.92 18.37 -4.57
CA PHE A 59 8.68 19.65 -3.89
C PHE A 59 7.20 19.91 -3.56
N GLY A 60 6.48 18.85 -3.14
CA GLY A 60 5.09 18.91 -2.70
C GLY A 60 4.76 17.73 -1.78
N VAL A 61 3.49 17.56 -1.44
CA VAL A 61 3.03 16.49 -0.56
C VAL A 61 2.31 15.40 -1.35
N ILE A 62 2.96 14.23 -1.36
CA ILE A 62 2.45 12.86 -1.47
C ILE A 62 1.13 12.52 -0.79
N ARG A 63 -0.06 12.78 -1.38
CA ARG A 63 -1.33 12.44 -0.72
C ARG A 63 -1.95 11.14 -1.18
N SER A 64 -1.82 10.80 -2.46
CA SER A 64 -2.29 9.54 -3.02
C SER A 64 -1.44 9.13 -4.22
N LEU A 65 -1.21 7.82 -4.37
CA LEU A 65 -0.37 7.23 -5.41
C LEU A 65 -1.01 5.92 -5.88
N MET A 66 -1.33 5.84 -7.17
CA MET A 66 -1.89 4.65 -7.80
C MET A 66 -1.14 4.35 -9.10
N SER A 67 -1.08 3.07 -9.48
CA SER A 67 -0.59 2.67 -10.80
C SER A 67 -1.71 2.11 -11.63
N PHE A 68 -1.62 2.26 -12.96
CA PHE A 68 -2.61 1.70 -13.87
C PHE A 68 -1.99 1.34 -15.21
N ARG A 69 -2.68 0.42 -15.89
CA ARG A 69 -2.35 -0.04 -17.22
C ARG A 69 -3.50 0.24 -18.16
N LEU A 70 -3.25 1.02 -19.20
CA LEU A 70 -4.18 1.15 -20.31
C LEU A 70 -4.43 -0.23 -20.96
N THR A 71 -5.65 -0.49 -21.42
CA THR A 71 -6.03 -1.75 -22.10
C THR A 71 -5.04 -2.10 -23.23
N SER A 72 -4.60 -3.36 -23.30
CA SER A 72 -3.58 -3.83 -24.25
C SER A 72 -2.22 -3.13 -24.13
N GLY A 73 -1.91 -2.53 -22.98
CA GLY A 73 -0.60 -1.94 -22.68
C GLY A 73 0.38 -2.95 -22.11
N ASN A 74 1.67 -2.68 -22.25
CA ASN A 74 2.75 -3.44 -21.63
C ASN A 74 3.42 -2.70 -20.46
N LYS A 75 3.09 -1.41 -20.27
CA LYS A 75 3.73 -0.51 -19.32
C LYS A 75 2.70 0.11 -18.39
N ASP A 76 3.07 0.22 -17.12
CA ASP A 76 2.25 0.87 -16.10
C ASP A 76 2.63 2.34 -15.96
N TYR A 77 1.61 3.18 -15.86
CA TYR A 77 1.73 4.61 -15.53
C TYR A 77 1.48 4.79 -14.03
N ALA A 78 1.98 5.89 -13.47
CA ALA A 78 1.68 6.29 -12.10
C ALA A 78 0.81 7.55 -12.10
N VAL A 79 -0.31 7.53 -11.40
CA VAL A 79 -1.16 8.70 -11.15
C VAL A 79 -0.93 9.19 -9.74
N ILE A 80 -0.78 10.51 -9.59
CA ILE A 80 -0.43 11.14 -8.33
C ILE A 80 -1.46 12.22 -8.00
N GLY A 81 -2.06 12.11 -6.82
CA GLY A 81 -2.76 13.19 -6.15
C GLY A 81 -1.81 13.86 -5.16
N SER A 82 -1.57 15.17 -5.34
CA SER A 82 -0.71 15.97 -4.47
C SER A 82 -1.46 17.14 -3.84
N ASP A 83 -0.75 17.98 -3.10
CA ASP A 83 -1.23 19.26 -2.58
C ASP A 83 -1.27 20.37 -3.63
N SER A 84 -0.99 20.10 -4.92
CA SER A 84 -0.91 21.14 -5.95
C SER A 84 -2.26 21.67 -6.44
N GLY A 85 -3.35 20.92 -6.26
CA GLY A 85 -4.62 21.17 -6.97
C GLY A 85 -4.61 20.70 -8.43
N ARG A 86 -3.66 19.82 -8.77
CA ARG A 86 -3.49 19.20 -10.08
C ARG A 86 -3.36 17.68 -9.95
N ILE A 87 -3.78 16.97 -11.00
CA ILE A 87 -3.57 15.52 -11.15
C ILE A 87 -2.43 15.34 -12.14
N VAL A 88 -1.48 14.49 -11.79
CA VAL A 88 -0.28 14.26 -12.61
C VAL A 88 -0.19 12.79 -12.96
N ILE A 89 0.07 12.50 -14.23
CA ILE A 89 0.35 11.14 -14.72
C ILE A 89 1.81 11.08 -15.17
N LEU A 90 2.55 10.14 -14.59
CA LEU A 90 3.97 9.92 -14.84
C LEU A 90 4.19 8.61 -15.59
N GLU A 91 5.21 8.62 -16.43
CA GLU A 91 5.73 7.45 -17.12
C GLU A 91 7.24 7.34 -16.89
N TYR A 92 7.74 6.18 -16.47
CA TYR A 92 9.17 5.97 -16.28
C TYR A 92 9.89 5.69 -17.60
N ASN A 93 10.90 6.48 -17.95
CA ASN A 93 11.74 6.26 -19.12
C ASN A 93 13.06 5.58 -18.70
N PRO A 94 13.25 4.27 -18.96
CA PRO A 94 14.45 3.55 -18.53
C PRO A 94 15.72 3.97 -19.30
N THR A 95 15.58 4.55 -20.50
CA THR A 95 16.74 4.96 -21.31
C THR A 95 17.35 6.26 -20.77
N LYS A 96 16.49 7.19 -20.33
CA LYS A 96 16.91 8.47 -19.75
C LYS A 96 17.04 8.42 -18.23
N ASN A 97 16.54 7.36 -17.58
CA ASN A 97 16.37 7.23 -16.14
C ASN A 97 15.63 8.45 -15.53
N VAL A 98 14.47 8.79 -16.08
CA VAL A 98 13.62 9.89 -15.58
C VAL A 98 12.16 9.48 -15.52
N LEU A 99 11.39 10.10 -14.63
CA LEU A 99 9.93 10.06 -14.66
C LEU A 99 9.43 11.22 -15.53
N GLU A 100 9.00 10.89 -16.74
CA GLU A 100 8.43 11.86 -17.67
C GLU A 100 7.00 12.19 -17.25
N LYS A 101 6.69 13.49 -17.19
CA LYS A 101 5.34 13.96 -16.92
C LYS A 101 4.54 13.90 -18.21
N VAL A 102 3.65 12.92 -18.31
CA VAL A 102 2.85 12.69 -19.53
C VAL A 102 1.66 13.63 -19.56
N HIS A 103 0.98 13.80 -18.41
CA HIS A 103 -0.16 14.71 -18.26
C HIS A 103 -0.12 15.46 -16.94
N GLU A 104 -0.65 16.68 -16.96
CA GLU A 104 -0.85 17.54 -15.79
C GLU A 104 -2.12 18.37 -15.99
N GLU A 105 -3.20 17.99 -15.30
CA GLU A 105 -4.48 18.69 -15.39
C GLU A 105 -4.77 19.45 -14.11
N THR A 106 -5.24 20.69 -14.24
CA THR A 106 -5.56 21.58 -13.11
C THR A 106 -7.05 21.56 -12.82
N PHE A 107 -7.42 21.26 -11.57
CA PHE A 107 -8.82 21.20 -11.15
C PHE A 107 -9.13 22.05 -9.91
N GLY A 108 -8.10 22.51 -9.18
CA GLY A 108 -8.32 23.19 -7.91
C GLY A 108 -7.16 24.07 -7.45
N LYS A 109 -7.26 24.55 -6.21
CA LYS A 109 -6.25 25.37 -5.54
C LYS A 109 -5.24 24.49 -4.79
N SER A 110 -4.02 24.98 -4.64
CA SER A 110 -2.98 24.30 -3.86
C SER A 110 -3.25 24.30 -2.34
N GLY A 111 -2.60 23.37 -1.65
CA GLY A 111 -2.71 23.02 -0.23
C GLY A 111 -3.48 21.71 0.01
N CYS A 112 -3.19 21.06 1.14
CA CYS A 112 -3.99 19.94 1.67
C CYS A 112 -5.35 20.43 2.19
N ARG A 113 -6.24 20.81 1.27
CA ARG A 113 -7.56 21.37 1.61
C ARG A 113 -8.60 20.28 1.80
N ARG A 114 -9.62 20.59 2.61
CA ARG A 114 -10.76 19.70 2.94
C ARG A 114 -11.57 19.31 1.70
N ILE A 115 -11.92 20.29 0.87
CA ILE A 115 -12.82 20.13 -0.28
C ILE A 115 -12.09 20.07 -1.63
N VAL A 116 -10.76 20.21 -1.70
CA VAL A 116 -10.04 20.11 -2.99
C VAL A 116 -9.49 18.69 -3.15
N PRO A 117 -9.78 18.01 -4.29
CA PRO A 117 -9.33 16.64 -4.52
C PRO A 117 -7.82 16.46 -4.44
N GLY A 118 -7.40 15.24 -4.08
CA GLY A 118 -6.00 14.86 -3.95
C GLY A 118 -5.74 13.88 -2.83
N GLN A 119 -6.65 13.79 -1.85
CA GLN A 119 -6.52 12.85 -0.73
C GLN A 119 -6.70 11.41 -1.17
N TYR A 120 -7.72 11.17 -1.99
CA TYR A 120 -8.11 9.84 -2.38
C TYR A 120 -8.01 9.69 -3.90
N LEU A 121 -7.64 8.49 -4.34
CA LEU A 121 -7.42 8.18 -5.74
C LEU A 121 -7.82 6.73 -6.00
N ALA A 122 -8.73 6.51 -6.95
CA ALA A 122 -9.12 5.19 -7.43
C ALA A 122 -8.99 5.12 -8.95
N VAL A 123 -8.56 3.97 -9.46
CA VAL A 123 -8.43 3.73 -10.89
C VAL A 123 -9.27 2.52 -11.27
N ASP A 124 -9.97 2.61 -12.40
CA ASP A 124 -10.60 1.44 -13.04
C ASP A 124 -9.53 0.38 -13.33
N PRO A 125 -9.70 -0.88 -12.92
CA PRO A 125 -8.68 -1.93 -13.11
C PRO A 125 -8.30 -2.21 -14.57
N ARG A 126 -9.13 -1.82 -15.54
CA ARG A 126 -8.82 -1.87 -17.00
C ARG A 126 -8.17 -0.59 -17.55
N GLY A 127 -7.90 0.38 -16.67
CA GLY A 127 -7.21 1.63 -16.94
C GLY A 127 -7.99 2.61 -17.80
N ARG A 128 -9.32 2.53 -17.81
CA ARG A 128 -10.18 3.38 -18.67
C ARG A 128 -10.53 4.71 -18.03
N THR A 129 -10.61 4.76 -16.71
CA THR A 129 -10.98 5.96 -15.96
C THR A 129 -10.23 6.04 -14.64
N VAL A 130 -10.04 7.26 -14.14
CA VAL A 130 -9.46 7.53 -12.82
C VAL A 130 -10.32 8.54 -12.09
N MET A 131 -10.60 8.27 -10.82
CA MET A 131 -11.37 9.14 -9.95
C MET A 131 -10.46 9.70 -8.86
N ILE A 132 -10.47 11.02 -8.69
CA ILE A 132 -9.74 11.72 -7.63
C ILE A 132 -10.74 12.40 -6.69
N GLY A 133 -10.57 12.16 -5.40
CA GLY A 133 -11.48 12.61 -4.34
C GLY A 133 -10.82 13.54 -3.33
N ALA A 134 -11.61 14.48 -2.81
CA ALA A 134 -11.30 15.24 -1.61
C ALA A 134 -11.77 14.47 -0.36
N ILE A 135 -11.50 15.01 0.83
CA ILE A 135 -12.06 14.45 2.08
C ILE A 135 -13.57 14.73 2.16
N GLU A 136 -14.00 15.82 1.55
CA GLU A 136 -15.39 16.23 1.58
C GLU A 136 -15.83 16.75 0.20
N LYS A 137 -17.07 16.46 -0.17
CA LYS A 137 -17.82 17.05 -1.28
C LYS A 137 -17.33 16.73 -2.68
N GLN A 138 -16.11 17.16 -3.03
CA GLN A 138 -15.64 17.12 -4.42
C GLN A 138 -15.05 15.75 -4.77
N LYS A 139 -15.59 15.18 -5.84
CA LYS A 139 -15.08 14.01 -6.55
C LYS A 139 -15.07 14.35 -8.04
N ILE A 140 -13.99 13.97 -8.72
CA ILE A 140 -13.78 14.25 -10.14
C ILE A 140 -13.31 12.97 -10.83
N VAL A 141 -13.88 12.66 -11.99
CA VAL A 141 -13.51 11.51 -12.83
C VAL A 141 -12.87 12.01 -14.12
N TYR A 142 -11.77 11.37 -14.52
CA TYR A 142 -11.12 11.56 -15.82
C TYR A 142 -11.19 10.27 -16.62
N ILE A 143 -11.51 10.38 -17.90
CA ILE A 143 -11.45 9.27 -18.85
C ILE A 143 -10.06 9.24 -19.46
N LEU A 144 -9.48 8.05 -19.51
CA LEU A 144 -8.14 7.77 -20.00
C LEU A 144 -8.26 6.98 -21.30
N ASN A 145 -7.70 7.53 -22.37
CA ASN A 145 -7.74 6.94 -23.71
C ASN A 145 -6.35 6.93 -24.36
N ARG A 146 -6.26 6.36 -25.56
CA ARG A 146 -5.07 6.44 -26.41
C ARG A 146 -5.39 7.17 -27.71
N ASP A 147 -4.47 8.00 -28.17
CA ASP A 147 -4.52 8.55 -29.51
C ASP A 147 -4.06 7.52 -30.58
N SER A 148 -4.08 7.92 -31.85
CA SER A 148 -3.60 7.10 -32.97
C SER A 148 -2.11 6.77 -32.90
N GLU A 149 -1.34 7.55 -32.13
CA GLU A 149 0.09 7.34 -31.88
C GLU A 149 0.35 6.55 -30.59
N THR A 150 -0.69 5.94 -30.02
CA THR A 150 -0.67 5.15 -28.77
C THR A 150 -0.28 5.92 -27.51
N ARG A 151 -0.25 7.25 -27.57
CA ARG A 151 0.00 8.10 -26.40
C ARG A 151 -1.26 8.17 -25.55
N LEU A 152 -1.06 8.18 -24.23
CA LEU A 152 -2.12 8.43 -23.27
C LEU A 152 -2.75 9.82 -23.54
N THR A 153 -4.07 9.90 -23.46
CA THR A 153 -4.85 11.14 -23.50
C THR A 153 -5.82 11.18 -22.32
N ILE A 154 -6.02 12.35 -21.73
CA ILE A 154 -6.95 12.57 -20.61
C ILE A 154 -8.12 13.45 -21.05
N SER A 155 -9.33 13.12 -20.61
CA SER A 155 -10.54 13.91 -20.91
C SER A 155 -10.66 15.15 -20.03
N THR A 156 -11.64 15.99 -20.33
CA THR A 156 -12.13 16.97 -19.36
C THR A 156 -12.68 16.28 -18.10
N PRO A 157 -12.56 16.91 -16.92
CA PRO A 157 -13.06 16.36 -15.67
C PRO A 157 -14.59 16.26 -15.67
N LEU A 158 -15.10 15.12 -15.21
CA LEU A 158 -16.52 14.89 -14.93
C LEU A 158 -16.76 15.00 -13.42
N GLU A 159 -17.72 15.82 -13.03
CA GLU A 159 -18.00 16.10 -11.62
C GLU A 159 -18.97 15.08 -11.02
N ALA A 160 -18.64 14.58 -9.83
CA ALA A 160 -19.48 13.71 -9.02
C ALA A 160 -19.67 14.29 -7.61
N HIS A 161 -19.93 15.60 -7.53
CA HIS A 161 -19.97 16.33 -6.27
C HIS A 161 -21.21 16.01 -5.44
N LYS A 162 -21.04 15.87 -4.11
CA LYS A 162 -22.15 15.72 -3.17
C LYS A 162 -21.90 16.57 -1.93
N SER A 163 -22.69 17.62 -1.71
CA SER A 163 -22.52 18.51 -0.53
C SER A 163 -22.67 17.73 0.78
N ASN A 164 -22.05 18.25 1.86
CA ASN A 164 -22.19 17.73 3.22
C ASN A 164 -21.81 16.25 3.38
N THR A 165 -21.01 15.72 2.45
CA THR A 165 -20.59 14.32 2.44
C THR A 165 -19.10 14.20 2.68
N LEU A 166 -18.73 13.50 3.76
CA LEU A 166 -17.38 13.06 4.06
C LEU A 166 -17.08 11.75 3.33
N ILE A 167 -15.85 11.60 2.85
CA ILE A 167 -15.36 10.41 2.16
C ILE A 167 -14.26 9.79 3.02
N TYR A 168 -14.36 8.50 3.32
CA TYR A 168 -13.39 7.77 4.15
C TYR A 168 -12.36 7.02 3.31
N HIS A 169 -12.81 6.41 2.21
CA HIS A 169 -11.97 5.69 1.27
C HIS A 169 -12.70 5.54 -0.08
N MET A 170 -11.94 5.30 -1.15
CA MET A 170 -12.47 5.04 -2.49
C MET A 170 -11.67 3.95 -3.20
N VAL A 171 -12.34 3.13 -4.00
CA VAL A 171 -11.72 2.04 -4.77
C VAL A 171 -12.43 1.90 -6.12
N GLY A 172 -11.68 1.55 -7.15
CA GLY A 172 -12.24 1.19 -8.45
C GLY A 172 -12.69 -0.26 -8.42
N VAL A 173 -13.90 -0.55 -8.89
CA VAL A 173 -14.48 -1.89 -8.90
C VAL A 173 -14.13 -2.57 -10.23
N ASP A 174 -13.60 -3.80 -10.20
CA ASP A 174 -13.28 -4.54 -11.43
C ASP A 174 -14.56 -5.11 -12.04
N VAL A 175 -15.14 -4.39 -12.99
CA VAL A 175 -16.39 -4.76 -13.67
C VAL A 175 -16.14 -5.39 -15.04
N GLY A 176 -14.92 -5.89 -15.29
CA GLY A 176 -14.52 -6.30 -16.62
C GLY A 176 -14.57 -5.13 -17.61
N PHE A 177 -15.42 -5.22 -18.63
CA PHE A 177 -15.56 -4.17 -19.66
C PHE A 177 -16.88 -3.40 -19.59
N GLU A 178 -17.71 -3.63 -18.57
CA GLU A 178 -18.89 -2.82 -18.30
C GLU A 178 -18.51 -1.38 -17.89
N ASN A 179 -19.50 -0.49 -17.80
CA ASN A 179 -19.29 0.89 -17.37
C ASN A 179 -18.49 0.95 -16.05
N PRO A 180 -17.37 1.71 -16.00
CA PRO A 180 -16.53 1.77 -14.81
C PRO A 180 -17.31 2.17 -13.55
N LEU A 181 -17.07 1.43 -12.47
CA LEU A 181 -17.70 1.67 -11.17
C LEU A 181 -16.64 2.06 -10.13
N PHE A 182 -16.97 3.04 -9.29
CA PHE A 182 -16.17 3.46 -8.15
C PHE A 182 -16.98 3.33 -6.86
N ALA A 183 -16.48 2.55 -5.92
CA ALA A 183 -17.07 2.38 -4.61
C ALA A 183 -16.42 3.35 -3.61
N CYS A 184 -17.23 4.08 -2.86
CA CYS A 184 -16.80 5.05 -1.85
C CYS A 184 -17.50 4.81 -0.52
N LEU A 185 -16.76 4.96 0.58
CA LEU A 185 -17.31 5.03 1.93
C LEU A 185 -17.67 6.48 2.25
N GLU A 186 -18.95 6.76 2.49
CA GLU A 186 -19.49 8.11 2.64
C GLU A 186 -20.31 8.29 3.91
N ILE A 187 -20.17 9.44 4.58
CA ILE A 187 -21.05 9.88 5.68
C ILE A 187 -21.64 11.23 5.33
N ASP A 188 -22.96 11.35 5.46
CA ASP A 188 -23.67 12.63 5.33
C ASP A 188 -23.83 13.26 6.72
N TYR A 189 -23.35 14.48 6.88
CA TYR A 189 -23.37 15.18 8.18
C TYR A 189 -24.38 16.33 8.24
N GLU A 190 -25.21 16.53 7.20
CA GLU A 190 -26.17 17.64 7.14
C GLU A 190 -27.16 17.63 8.30
N GLU A 191 -27.71 16.45 8.65
CA GLU A 191 -28.65 16.34 9.78
C GLU A 191 -27.95 16.57 11.13
N SER A 192 -26.71 16.09 11.26
CA SER A 192 -25.91 16.24 12.47
C SER A 192 -25.58 17.69 12.79
N ASP A 193 -25.30 18.52 11.78
CA ASP A 193 -25.02 19.95 11.95
C ASP A 193 -26.25 20.75 12.38
N ASN A 194 -27.45 20.28 12.03
CA ASN A 194 -28.71 20.95 12.33
C ASN A 194 -29.35 20.48 13.65
N ASP A 195 -28.80 19.45 14.30
CA ASP A 195 -29.32 18.87 15.55
C ASP A 195 -28.49 19.31 16.77
N HIS A 196 -29.06 20.18 17.60
CA HIS A 196 -28.43 20.62 18.84
C HIS A 196 -28.41 19.55 19.95
N THR A 197 -29.15 18.45 19.81
CA THR A 197 -29.23 17.40 20.84
C THR A 197 -28.09 16.40 20.74
N GLY A 198 -27.47 16.25 19.57
CA GLY A 198 -26.41 15.28 19.30
C GLY A 198 -26.91 13.86 19.00
N GLU A 199 -28.22 13.64 18.99
CA GLU A 199 -28.81 12.34 18.66
C GLU A 199 -28.59 11.98 17.18
N ALA A 200 -28.70 12.95 16.27
CA ALA A 200 -28.47 12.73 14.85
C ALA A 200 -27.04 12.26 14.57
N ALA A 201 -26.06 12.87 15.24
CA ALA A 201 -24.65 12.46 15.13
C ALA A 201 -24.43 11.00 15.56
N SER A 202 -25.15 10.55 16.58
CA SER A 202 -25.02 9.19 17.10
C SER A 202 -25.72 8.14 16.23
N LYS A 203 -26.78 8.55 15.50
CA LYS A 203 -27.56 7.69 14.58
C LYS A 203 -27.03 7.69 13.15
N THR A 204 -26.13 8.62 12.80
CA THR A 204 -25.62 8.76 11.44
C THR A 204 -24.74 7.56 11.09
N GLN A 205 -25.16 6.79 10.10
CA GLN A 205 -24.44 5.61 9.62
C GLN A 205 -23.57 5.93 8.42
N GLN A 206 -22.45 5.21 8.30
CA GLN A 206 -21.65 5.21 7.08
C GLN A 206 -22.39 4.47 5.96
N THR A 207 -22.25 4.96 4.73
CA THR A 207 -22.88 4.39 3.55
C THR A 207 -21.83 3.95 2.53
N LEU A 208 -22.03 2.78 1.92
CA LEU A 208 -21.28 2.36 0.74
C LEU A 208 -22.02 2.85 -0.50
N THR A 209 -21.37 3.74 -1.25
CA THR A 209 -21.95 4.36 -2.45
C THR A 209 -21.16 3.96 -3.70
N PHE A 210 -21.86 3.51 -4.75
CA PHE A 210 -21.29 3.22 -6.06
C PHE A 210 -21.60 4.34 -7.05
N TYR A 211 -20.54 4.89 -7.62
CA TYR A 211 -20.59 5.87 -8.72
C TYR A 211 -20.29 5.16 -10.04
N GLU A 212 -21.21 5.23 -10.99
CA GLU A 212 -21.05 4.67 -12.33
C GLU A 212 -20.66 5.77 -13.31
N GLN A 213 -19.59 5.55 -14.05
CA GLN A 213 -19.24 6.36 -15.20
C GLN A 213 -19.88 5.75 -16.45
N ASP A 214 -20.92 6.41 -16.96
CA ASP A 214 -21.49 6.04 -18.25
C ASP A 214 -20.59 6.57 -19.37
N LEU A 215 -19.92 5.67 -20.09
CA LEU A 215 -19.01 6.02 -21.17
C LEU A 215 -19.77 6.51 -22.43
N GLY A 216 -21.02 6.12 -22.62
CA GLY A 216 -21.84 6.53 -23.75
C GLY A 216 -22.46 7.93 -23.55
N LEU A 217 -22.98 8.18 -22.34
CA LEU A 217 -23.60 9.46 -21.98
C LEU A 217 -22.61 10.48 -21.40
N ASN A 218 -21.37 10.07 -21.13
CA ASN A 218 -20.28 10.92 -20.65
C ASN A 218 -20.62 11.70 -19.36
N HIS A 219 -21.22 11.02 -18.38
CA HIS A 219 -21.51 11.59 -17.06
C HIS A 219 -21.36 10.53 -15.96
N VAL A 220 -21.16 10.99 -14.73
CA VAL A 220 -21.09 10.13 -13.54
C VAL A 220 -22.44 10.17 -12.83
N VAL A 221 -22.98 9.00 -12.48
CA VAL A 221 -24.20 8.89 -11.67
C VAL A 221 -23.94 8.15 -10.37
N ARG A 222 -24.63 8.55 -9.31
CA ARG A 222 -24.70 7.77 -8.07
C ARG A 222 -25.70 6.64 -8.28
N LYS A 223 -25.21 5.46 -8.65
CA LYS A 223 -26.04 4.32 -9.06
C LYS A 223 -26.68 3.61 -7.88
N TYR A 224 -25.89 3.38 -6.83
CA TYR A 224 -26.31 2.60 -5.66
C TYR A 224 -25.77 3.23 -4.39
N SER A 225 -26.53 3.12 -3.30
CA SER A 225 -26.10 3.55 -1.98
C SER A 225 -26.82 2.75 -0.93
N GLU A 226 -26.07 2.23 0.04
CA GLU A 226 -26.63 1.45 1.13
C GLU A 226 -25.89 1.74 2.43
N ALA A 227 -26.61 1.72 3.55
CA ALA A 227 -26.03 1.90 4.87
C ALA A 227 -25.21 0.66 5.27
N LEU A 228 -24.10 0.91 5.95
CA LEU A 228 -23.29 -0.11 6.59
C LEU A 228 -23.74 -0.25 8.04
N GLU A 229 -23.66 -1.48 8.54
CA GLU A 229 -23.93 -1.78 9.95
C GLU A 229 -22.87 -1.17 10.87
N GLU A 230 -21.60 -1.29 10.46
CA GLU A 230 -20.44 -0.79 11.20
C GLU A 230 -19.61 0.19 10.36
N HIS A 231 -18.88 1.07 11.05
CA HIS A 231 -17.95 1.97 10.38
C HIS A 231 -16.74 1.22 9.81
N ALA A 232 -16.57 1.36 8.51
CA ALA A 232 -15.46 0.83 7.74
C ALA A 232 -14.33 1.86 7.59
N ASN A 233 -13.09 1.37 7.57
CA ASN A 233 -11.90 2.20 7.44
C ASN A 233 -11.36 2.25 6.01
N PHE A 234 -11.33 1.12 5.28
CA PHE A 234 -10.97 1.10 3.86
C PHE A 234 -11.63 -0.04 3.07
N LEU A 235 -11.48 0.00 1.75
CA LEU A 235 -12.07 -0.94 0.79
C LEU A 235 -10.98 -1.67 0.01
N ILE A 236 -11.24 -2.92 -0.38
CA ILE A 236 -10.38 -3.71 -1.26
C ILE A 236 -11.17 -4.05 -2.53
N SER A 237 -10.57 -3.78 -3.71
CA SER A 237 -11.14 -4.20 -4.99
C SER A 237 -11.01 -5.71 -5.14
N VAL A 238 -12.14 -6.38 -5.38
CA VAL A 238 -12.15 -7.79 -5.75
C VAL A 238 -12.04 -7.90 -7.28
N PRO A 239 -11.17 -8.78 -7.81
CA PRO A 239 -11.10 -9.03 -9.25
C PRO A 239 -12.44 -9.46 -9.83
N GLY A 240 -12.73 -9.02 -11.05
CA GLY A 240 -14.02 -9.27 -11.69
C GLY A 240 -13.92 -9.57 -13.19
N GLY A 241 -15.09 -9.70 -13.81
CA GLY A 241 -15.21 -10.20 -15.19
C GLY A 241 -14.86 -11.68 -15.27
N HIS A 242 -13.98 -12.07 -16.18
CA HIS A 242 -13.58 -13.48 -16.31
C HIS A 242 -12.67 -13.99 -15.19
N ASP A 243 -12.20 -13.11 -14.32
CA ASP A 243 -11.16 -13.43 -13.34
C ASP A 243 -11.68 -13.54 -11.90
N GLY A 244 -12.98 -13.28 -11.66
CA GLY A 244 -13.57 -13.31 -10.34
C GLY A 244 -14.96 -12.66 -10.29
N PRO A 245 -15.58 -12.61 -9.10
CA PRO A 245 -16.98 -12.21 -8.92
C PRO A 245 -17.23 -10.69 -8.91
N SER A 246 -16.19 -9.85 -9.06
CA SER A 246 -16.26 -8.39 -8.85
C SER A 246 -16.61 -8.03 -7.40
N GLY A 247 -17.08 -6.80 -7.16
CA GLY A 247 -17.46 -6.31 -5.84
C GLY A 247 -16.29 -5.76 -5.01
N VAL A 248 -16.55 -5.55 -3.73
CA VAL A 248 -15.60 -4.97 -2.78
C VAL A 248 -15.58 -5.73 -1.46
N LEU A 249 -14.41 -5.82 -0.85
CA LEU A 249 -14.30 -6.15 0.58
C LEU A 249 -14.24 -4.87 1.38
N ILE A 250 -15.06 -4.82 2.41
CA ILE A 250 -15.22 -3.71 3.35
C ILE A 250 -14.52 -4.12 4.63
N CYS A 251 -13.44 -3.42 4.97
CA CYS A 251 -12.74 -3.60 6.23
C CYS A 251 -13.39 -2.71 7.28
N SER A 252 -13.96 -3.31 8.33
CA SER A 252 -14.59 -2.63 9.45
C SER A 252 -13.97 -3.08 10.76
N GLU A 253 -14.33 -2.42 11.85
CA GLU A 253 -13.93 -2.85 13.18
C GLU A 253 -14.48 -4.27 13.47
N ASN A 254 -13.57 -5.19 13.81
CA ASN A 254 -13.80 -6.62 14.07
C ASN A 254 -14.38 -7.46 12.92
N TYR A 255 -14.69 -6.88 11.75
CA TYR A 255 -15.34 -7.60 10.65
C TYR A 255 -14.72 -7.32 9.29
N LEU A 256 -14.73 -8.34 8.44
CA LEU A 256 -14.52 -8.25 7.00
C LEU A 256 -15.83 -8.59 6.28
N THR A 257 -16.34 -7.68 5.46
CA THR A 257 -17.62 -7.86 4.76
C THR A 257 -17.43 -7.81 3.26
N TYR A 258 -17.85 -8.85 2.54
CA TYR A 258 -17.94 -8.82 1.09
C TYR A 258 -19.31 -8.31 0.65
N LYS A 259 -19.29 -7.35 -0.28
CA LYS A 259 -20.50 -6.74 -0.83
C LYS A 259 -20.35 -6.51 -2.33
N ASN A 260 -21.37 -6.88 -3.09
CA ASN A 260 -21.46 -6.62 -4.52
C ASN A 260 -22.85 -6.08 -4.87
N LEU A 261 -23.00 -5.49 -6.05
CA LEU A 261 -24.30 -5.07 -6.57
C LEU A 261 -25.11 -6.28 -7.05
N GLY A 262 -26.43 -6.14 -7.07
CA GLY A 262 -27.34 -7.16 -7.62
C GLY A 262 -27.94 -8.07 -6.54
N GLU A 263 -28.02 -9.37 -6.83
CA GLU A 263 -28.65 -10.37 -5.95
C GLU A 263 -27.68 -10.99 -4.92
N GLN A 264 -26.42 -10.55 -4.92
CA GLN A 264 -25.42 -11.02 -3.95
C GLN A 264 -25.81 -10.57 -2.53
N HIS A 265 -25.94 -11.53 -1.63
CA HIS A 265 -26.10 -11.25 -0.21
C HIS A 265 -24.78 -10.80 0.44
N ASP A 266 -24.90 -9.95 1.46
CA ASP A 266 -23.77 -9.51 2.27
C ASP A 266 -23.19 -10.71 3.04
N ILE A 267 -21.88 -10.94 2.88
CA ILE A 267 -21.18 -12.02 3.57
C ILE A 267 -20.21 -11.38 4.54
N ARG A 268 -20.34 -11.72 5.83
CA ARG A 268 -19.54 -11.15 6.91
C ARG A 268 -18.69 -12.25 7.55
N CYS A 269 -17.44 -11.93 7.85
CA CYS A 269 -16.56 -12.80 8.61
C CYS A 269 -15.87 -12.00 9.73
N PRO A 270 -15.92 -12.45 10.99
CA PRO A 270 -15.22 -11.78 12.07
C PRO A 270 -13.70 -11.93 11.92
N ILE A 271 -12.95 -10.90 12.33
CA ILE A 271 -11.49 -10.90 12.32
C ILE A 271 -11.00 -11.84 13.43
N PRO A 272 -10.21 -12.89 13.11
CA PRO A 272 -9.67 -13.79 14.13
C PRO A 272 -8.76 -13.05 15.11
N ARG A 273 -8.85 -13.38 16.40
CA ARG A 273 -8.01 -12.81 17.47
C ARG A 273 -6.90 -13.77 17.91
N ARG A 274 -5.81 -13.21 18.43
CA ARG A 274 -4.74 -14.02 19.03
C ARG A 274 -5.26 -14.70 20.29
N ARG A 275 -4.89 -15.97 20.50
CA ARG A 275 -5.15 -16.68 21.76
C ARG A 275 -4.42 -15.98 22.89
N ASN A 276 -5.13 -15.75 24.00
CA ASN A 276 -4.57 -15.17 25.22
C ASN A 276 -3.90 -13.81 24.98
N ASP A 277 -4.54 -12.98 24.15
CA ASP A 277 -4.06 -11.63 23.90
C ASP A 277 -3.97 -10.82 25.20
N LEU A 278 -2.93 -10.01 25.31
CA LEU A 278 -2.65 -9.18 26.48
C LEU A 278 -3.28 -7.78 26.36
N ASP A 279 -3.72 -7.41 25.15
CA ASP A 279 -4.45 -6.19 24.89
C ASP A 279 -5.84 -6.22 25.56
N ASP A 280 -6.39 -5.03 25.79
CA ASP A 280 -7.72 -4.86 26.38
C ASP A 280 -8.79 -5.56 25.51
N PRO A 281 -9.57 -6.52 26.05
CA PRO A 281 -10.60 -7.21 25.30
C PRO A 281 -11.67 -6.28 24.69
N GLU A 282 -11.93 -5.13 25.32
CA GLU A 282 -12.90 -4.13 24.85
C GLU A 282 -12.40 -3.38 23.59
N ARG A 283 -11.10 -3.40 23.32
CA ARG A 283 -10.54 -2.77 22.12
C ARG A 283 -10.91 -3.60 20.88
N GLY A 284 -11.45 -2.94 19.85
CA GLY A 284 -11.66 -3.58 18.56
C GLY A 284 -10.38 -3.77 17.76
N MET A 285 -10.47 -4.53 16.67
CA MET A 285 -9.38 -4.80 15.74
C MET A 285 -9.75 -4.33 14.35
N ILE A 286 -8.85 -3.64 13.65
CA ILE A 286 -9.02 -3.28 12.24
C ILE A 286 -7.85 -3.80 11.40
N PHE A 287 -8.05 -3.81 10.10
CA PHE A 287 -6.98 -3.97 9.13
C PHE A 287 -6.32 -2.61 8.83
N VAL A 288 -5.02 -2.57 8.59
CA VAL A 288 -4.26 -1.34 8.30
C VAL A 288 -3.88 -1.19 6.84
N CYS A 289 -3.68 -2.31 6.13
CA CYS A 289 -3.38 -2.32 4.71
C CYS A 289 -3.75 -3.67 4.08
N SER A 290 -3.81 -3.70 2.76
CA SER A 290 -4.02 -4.91 1.98
C SER A 290 -3.11 -4.96 0.76
N ALA A 291 -2.89 -6.17 0.26
CA ALA A 291 -2.30 -6.42 -1.03
C ALA A 291 -3.12 -7.47 -1.78
N THR A 292 -3.45 -7.18 -3.03
CA THR A 292 -4.18 -8.09 -3.90
C THR A 292 -3.19 -8.80 -4.82
N HIS A 293 -3.20 -10.14 -4.81
CA HIS A 293 -2.45 -10.93 -5.76
C HIS A 293 -3.40 -11.67 -6.71
N LYS A 294 -3.16 -11.50 -8.01
CA LYS A 294 -3.95 -12.11 -9.07
C LYS A 294 -3.05 -12.93 -9.98
N THR A 295 -3.37 -14.21 -10.10
CA THR A 295 -2.82 -15.12 -11.10
C THR A 295 -3.87 -15.41 -12.17
N LYS A 296 -3.54 -16.25 -13.16
CA LYS A 296 -4.53 -16.66 -14.18
C LYS A 296 -5.58 -17.64 -13.66
N SER A 297 -5.27 -18.36 -12.58
CA SER A 297 -6.11 -19.44 -12.05
C SER A 297 -6.83 -19.05 -10.76
N MET A 298 -6.21 -18.20 -9.95
CA MET A 298 -6.73 -17.81 -8.64
C MET A 298 -6.31 -16.39 -8.30
N PHE A 299 -7.05 -15.78 -7.38
CA PHE A 299 -6.66 -14.57 -6.69
C PHE A 299 -6.76 -14.79 -5.19
N PHE A 300 -5.99 -14.02 -4.42
CA PHE A 300 -6.09 -13.97 -2.98
C PHE A 300 -5.67 -12.59 -2.50
N PHE A 301 -6.01 -12.28 -1.25
CA PHE A 301 -5.62 -11.04 -0.61
C PHE A 301 -4.73 -11.35 0.59
N LEU A 302 -3.72 -10.53 0.80
CA LEU A 302 -3.01 -10.46 2.07
C LEU A 302 -3.47 -9.20 2.79
N VAL A 303 -4.08 -9.35 3.96
CA VAL A 303 -4.63 -8.23 4.72
C VAL A 303 -3.99 -8.21 6.11
N GLN A 304 -3.44 -7.07 6.52
CA GLN A 304 -2.66 -6.95 7.75
C GLN A 304 -3.47 -6.26 8.86
N THR A 305 -3.46 -6.80 10.08
CA THR A 305 -4.09 -6.19 11.27
C THR A 305 -3.18 -5.14 11.93
N GLU A 306 -3.71 -4.39 12.90
CA GLU A 306 -2.94 -3.43 13.72
C GLU A 306 -1.76 -4.07 14.49
N GLN A 307 -1.84 -5.37 14.79
CA GLN A 307 -0.79 -6.12 15.49
C GLN A 307 0.26 -6.70 14.53
N GLY A 308 0.12 -6.47 13.22
CA GLY A 308 1.04 -6.93 12.19
C GLY A 308 0.74 -8.34 11.66
N ASP A 309 -0.38 -8.94 12.05
CA ASP A 309 -0.79 -10.26 11.57
C ASP A 309 -1.29 -10.17 10.14
N ILE A 310 -0.68 -10.92 9.23
CA ILE A 310 -1.18 -11.05 7.86
C ILE A 310 -2.13 -12.23 7.80
N PHE A 311 -3.33 -11.99 7.29
CA PHE A 311 -4.28 -13.02 6.90
C PHE A 311 -4.29 -13.17 5.39
N LYS A 312 -4.25 -14.42 4.93
CA LYS A 312 -4.62 -14.77 3.56
C LYS A 312 -6.14 -14.87 3.51
N VAL A 313 -6.75 -14.03 2.68
CA VAL A 313 -8.18 -14.03 2.43
C VAL A 313 -8.44 -14.60 1.05
N THR A 314 -9.32 -15.59 0.99
CA THR A 314 -9.83 -16.21 -0.24
C THR A 314 -11.35 -16.14 -0.26
N LEU A 315 -11.92 -16.07 -1.46
CA LEU A 315 -13.36 -16.07 -1.67
C LEU A 315 -13.72 -17.36 -2.38
N GLU A 316 -14.65 -18.13 -1.82
CA GLU A 316 -15.26 -19.25 -2.51
C GLU A 316 -16.44 -18.75 -3.31
N THR A 317 -16.55 -19.23 -4.54
CA THR A 317 -17.57 -18.84 -5.50
C THR A 317 -18.28 -20.08 -6.01
N ASP A 318 -19.61 -20.06 -5.99
CA ASP A 318 -20.43 -21.01 -6.72
C ASP A 318 -21.05 -20.26 -7.90
N GLU A 319 -20.70 -20.69 -9.11
CA GLU A 319 -20.97 -19.95 -10.35
C GLU A 319 -20.44 -18.49 -10.28
N ASP A 320 -21.34 -17.51 -10.31
CA ASP A 320 -21.01 -16.07 -10.23
C ASP A 320 -21.30 -15.46 -8.85
N VAL A 321 -21.71 -16.28 -7.87
CA VAL A 321 -22.12 -15.83 -6.53
C VAL A 321 -21.05 -16.25 -5.51
N VAL A 322 -20.62 -15.31 -4.67
CA VAL A 322 -19.73 -15.62 -3.55
C VAL A 322 -20.52 -16.33 -2.48
N THR A 323 -20.01 -17.44 -1.96
CA THR A 323 -20.67 -18.26 -0.94
C THR A 323 -20.08 -18.04 0.45
N GLU A 324 -18.75 -17.94 0.55
CA GLU A 324 -18.06 -17.74 1.83
C GLU A 324 -16.74 -16.97 1.67
N ILE A 325 -16.39 -16.24 2.73
CA ILE A 325 -15.08 -15.61 2.91
C ILE A 325 -14.26 -16.51 3.82
N LYS A 326 -13.09 -16.92 3.35
CA LYS A 326 -12.12 -17.72 4.10
C LYS A 326 -10.95 -16.85 4.52
N LEU A 327 -10.61 -16.90 5.81
CA LEU A 327 -9.45 -16.25 6.39
C LEU A 327 -8.54 -17.29 7.00
N LYS A 328 -7.25 -17.22 6.66
CA LYS A 328 -6.22 -18.09 7.23
C LYS A 328 -5.02 -17.26 7.65
N TYR A 329 -4.52 -17.51 8.86
CA TYR A 329 -3.36 -16.79 9.38
C TYR A 329 -2.10 -17.16 8.59
N PHE A 330 -1.48 -16.16 7.96
CA PHE A 330 -0.39 -16.35 7.00
C PHE A 330 0.98 -16.25 7.66
N ASP A 331 1.32 -15.09 8.23
CA ASP A 331 2.54 -14.85 9.02
C ASP A 331 2.44 -13.47 9.69
N THR A 332 3.32 -13.17 10.65
CA THR A 332 3.37 -11.86 11.32
C THR A 332 4.59 -11.07 10.83
N VAL A 333 4.37 -9.84 10.36
CA VAL A 333 5.44 -8.90 9.99
C VAL A 333 5.19 -7.54 10.66
N PRO A 334 6.18 -6.63 10.69
CA PRO A 334 5.94 -5.29 11.24
C PRO A 334 4.81 -4.56 10.52
N VAL A 335 4.03 -3.77 11.27
CA VAL A 335 2.90 -3.00 10.76
C VAL A 335 3.33 -2.15 9.56
N ALA A 336 2.59 -2.29 8.46
CA ALA A 336 2.91 -1.70 7.17
C ALA A 336 1.90 -0.63 6.76
N ALA A 337 2.41 0.45 6.18
CA ALA A 337 1.60 1.45 5.50
C ALA A 337 1.13 0.94 4.12
N ALA A 338 1.93 0.09 3.47
CA ALA A 338 1.59 -0.55 2.21
C ALA A 338 2.32 -1.89 2.03
N MET A 339 1.66 -2.84 1.38
CA MET A 339 2.22 -4.12 0.98
C MET A 339 2.15 -4.29 -0.54
N CYS A 340 3.17 -4.92 -1.14
CA CYS A 340 3.20 -5.19 -2.58
C CYS A 340 3.57 -6.66 -2.83
N VAL A 341 2.64 -7.44 -3.38
CA VAL A 341 2.90 -8.85 -3.76
C VAL A 341 3.33 -8.91 -5.22
N LEU A 342 4.60 -9.27 -5.42
CA LEU A 342 5.25 -9.32 -6.72
C LEU A 342 5.05 -10.70 -7.37
N LYS A 343 4.93 -10.73 -8.70
CA LYS A 343 4.77 -11.96 -9.51
C LYS A 343 5.97 -12.91 -9.43
N THR A 344 7.11 -12.42 -8.99
CA THR A 344 8.34 -13.22 -8.78
C THR A 344 8.35 -13.97 -7.45
N GLY A 345 7.25 -13.94 -6.69
CA GLY A 345 7.13 -14.63 -5.40
C GLY A 345 7.77 -13.84 -4.25
N PHE A 346 7.72 -12.51 -4.31
CA PHE A 346 8.23 -11.64 -3.25
C PHE A 346 7.11 -10.78 -2.67
N LEU A 347 7.19 -10.52 -1.37
CA LEU A 347 6.34 -9.59 -0.64
C LEU A 347 7.20 -8.43 -0.13
N PHE A 348 6.95 -7.24 -0.65
CA PHE A 348 7.56 -6.02 -0.11
C PHE A 348 6.64 -5.39 0.93
N VAL A 349 7.20 -5.12 2.11
CA VAL A 349 6.49 -4.59 3.27
C VAL A 349 7.08 -3.23 3.62
N ALA A 350 6.35 -2.18 3.24
CA ALA A 350 6.70 -0.80 3.59
C ALA A 350 6.17 -0.49 5.00
N SER A 351 6.97 -0.80 6.03
CA SER A 351 6.62 -0.49 7.42
C SER A 351 6.27 0.99 7.62
N GLU A 352 5.23 1.27 8.42
CA GLU A 352 4.84 2.66 8.76
C GLU A 352 5.98 3.41 9.47
N PHE A 353 6.74 2.70 10.30
CA PHE A 353 7.89 3.17 11.04
C PHE A 353 9.00 2.11 11.06
N GLY A 354 10.24 2.56 11.20
CA GLY A 354 11.43 1.72 11.17
C GLY A 354 11.75 1.18 9.77
N ASN A 355 12.65 0.20 9.74
CA ASN A 355 13.13 -0.44 8.51
C ASN A 355 11.99 -1.08 7.71
N HIS A 356 12.18 -1.17 6.40
CA HIS A 356 11.28 -1.86 5.47
C HIS A 356 11.87 -3.21 5.09
N TYR A 357 11.03 -4.14 4.65
CA TYR A 357 11.43 -5.53 4.46
C TYR A 357 11.02 -6.06 3.10
N LEU A 358 11.88 -6.87 2.50
CA LEU A 358 11.56 -7.72 1.36
C LEU A 358 11.61 -9.17 1.82
N TYR A 359 10.48 -9.86 1.68
CA TYR A 359 10.35 -11.28 1.95
C TYR A 359 10.18 -12.06 0.66
N GLN A 360 10.70 -13.29 0.62
CA GLN A 360 10.37 -14.28 -0.38
C GLN A 360 9.24 -15.16 0.14
N ILE A 361 8.23 -15.38 -0.70
CA ILE A 361 7.11 -16.27 -0.41
C ILE A 361 7.56 -17.69 -0.71
N ALA A 362 7.87 -18.46 0.33
CA ALA A 362 8.26 -19.86 0.23
C ALA A 362 7.04 -20.76 0.02
N HIS A 363 5.95 -20.45 0.73
CA HIS A 363 4.70 -21.22 0.70
C HIS A 363 3.49 -20.28 0.63
N LEU A 364 2.42 -20.71 -0.05
CA LEU A 364 1.18 -19.94 -0.16
C LEU A 364 0.24 -20.13 1.05
N GLY A 365 0.65 -20.88 2.07
CA GLY A 365 -0.12 -21.11 3.29
C GLY A 365 -1.32 -22.04 3.15
N ASP A 366 -1.40 -22.84 2.08
CA ASP A 366 -2.54 -23.77 1.86
C ASP A 366 -2.34 -25.12 2.56
N ASP A 367 -1.13 -25.69 2.48
CA ASP A 367 -0.82 -27.06 2.94
C ASP A 367 -0.14 -27.09 4.32
N ASP A 368 -0.81 -26.57 5.35
CA ASP A 368 -0.35 -26.65 6.74
C ASP A 368 -1.48 -26.97 7.73
N ASP A 369 -1.12 -27.36 8.94
CA ASP A 369 -2.05 -27.72 10.03
C ASP A 369 -2.72 -26.48 10.68
N GLU A 370 -2.67 -25.31 10.03
CA GLU A 370 -3.25 -24.08 10.56
C GLU A 370 -4.76 -24.03 10.29
N PRO A 371 -5.55 -23.56 11.27
CA PRO A 371 -6.99 -23.46 11.11
C PRO A 371 -7.34 -22.44 10.03
N GLU A 372 -8.24 -22.83 9.14
CA GLU A 372 -8.92 -21.95 8.19
C GLU A 372 -10.29 -21.57 8.77
N PHE A 373 -10.60 -20.28 8.75
CA PHE A 373 -11.85 -19.73 9.29
C PHE A 373 -12.75 -19.32 8.13
N SER A 374 -13.99 -19.80 8.11
CA SER A 374 -14.98 -19.44 7.09
C SER A 374 -16.12 -18.64 7.71
N SER A 375 -16.67 -17.69 6.95
CA SER A 375 -17.91 -16.99 7.27
C SER A 375 -19.13 -17.90 7.42
N ALA A 376 -19.10 -19.11 6.84
CA ALA A 376 -20.18 -20.08 6.96
C ALA A 376 -20.12 -20.91 8.26
N MET A 377 -19.03 -20.84 9.02
CA MET A 377 -18.91 -21.54 10.29
C MET A 377 -19.82 -20.87 11.33
N PRO A 378 -20.69 -21.64 12.02
CA PRO A 378 -21.57 -21.07 13.03
C PRO A 378 -20.74 -20.62 14.25
N LEU A 379 -20.84 -19.34 14.58
CA LEU A 379 -20.36 -18.75 15.83
C LEU A 379 -21.55 -18.25 16.63
N GLU A 380 -21.46 -18.31 17.96
CA GLU A 380 -22.43 -17.62 18.82
C GLU A 380 -22.26 -16.10 18.69
N GLU A 381 -23.32 -15.35 18.97
CA GLU A 381 -23.31 -13.90 18.84
C GLU A 381 -22.30 -13.28 19.83
N GLY A 382 -21.26 -12.63 19.30
CA GLY A 382 -20.16 -12.07 20.09
C GLY A 382 -18.90 -12.94 20.19
N ASP A 383 -18.95 -14.19 19.73
CA ASP A 383 -17.75 -15.03 19.63
C ASP A 383 -16.92 -14.70 18.39
N THR A 384 -15.62 -14.96 18.48
CA THR A 384 -14.68 -14.82 17.35
C THR A 384 -13.77 -16.04 17.24
N PHE A 385 -13.13 -16.16 16.09
CA PHE A 385 -12.11 -17.17 15.85
C PHE A 385 -10.82 -16.84 16.59
N PHE A 386 -10.09 -17.88 17.00
CA PHE A 386 -8.80 -17.72 17.70
C PHE A 386 -7.67 -18.48 17.03
N PHE A 387 -6.55 -17.80 16.82
CA PHE A 387 -5.31 -18.37 16.27
C PHE A 387 -4.12 -18.14 17.21
N ALA A 388 -3.03 -18.88 17.00
CA ALA A 388 -1.80 -18.72 17.75
C ALA A 388 -0.72 -18.12 16.85
N PRO A 389 -0.13 -16.95 17.20
CA PRO A 389 0.97 -16.40 16.42
C PRO A 389 2.18 -17.32 16.48
N ARG A 390 2.91 -17.42 15.36
CA ARG A 390 4.13 -18.24 15.21
C ARG A 390 5.22 -17.47 14.46
N PRO A 391 6.49 -17.91 14.57
CA PRO A 391 7.57 -17.41 13.71
C PRO A 391 7.27 -17.60 12.22
N LEU A 392 7.98 -16.85 11.38
CA LEU A 392 7.82 -16.89 9.93
C LEU A 392 7.98 -18.32 9.38
N ARG A 393 6.95 -18.78 8.66
CA ARG A 393 6.95 -20.10 8.01
C ARG A 393 6.70 -19.99 6.50
N ASN A 394 5.82 -19.07 6.11
CA ASN A 394 5.46 -18.86 4.70
C ASN A 394 6.38 -17.83 4.04
N LEU A 395 6.97 -16.93 4.83
CA LEU A 395 7.88 -15.88 4.40
C LEU A 395 9.32 -16.15 4.85
N VAL A 396 10.28 -15.84 3.99
CA VAL A 396 11.71 -15.81 4.32
C VAL A 396 12.22 -14.40 4.15
N LEU A 397 12.85 -13.82 5.18
CA LEU A 397 13.45 -12.50 5.09
C LEU A 397 14.65 -12.53 4.13
N VAL A 398 14.64 -11.66 3.11
CA VAL A 398 15.68 -11.61 2.08
C VAL A 398 16.45 -10.30 2.12
N ASP A 399 15.75 -9.19 2.33
CA ASP A 399 16.38 -7.88 2.43
C ASP A 399 15.72 -7.02 3.49
N GLU A 400 16.53 -6.18 4.10
CA GLU A 400 16.11 -5.17 5.07
C GLU A 400 16.63 -3.82 4.59
N MET A 401 15.70 -2.92 4.25
CA MET A 401 16.02 -1.56 3.85
C MET A 401 15.99 -0.66 5.08
N ASP A 402 17.16 -0.09 5.39
CA ASP A 402 17.30 0.79 6.53
C ASP A 402 16.46 2.07 6.41
N SER A 403 15.76 2.39 7.50
CA SER A 403 14.98 3.60 7.64
C SER A 403 15.16 4.18 9.03
N LEU A 404 15.46 5.47 9.06
CA LEU A 404 15.64 6.26 10.28
C LEU A 404 14.31 6.82 10.80
N SER A 405 13.20 6.57 10.11
CA SER A 405 11.90 7.10 10.51
C SER A 405 11.32 6.30 11.70
N PRO A 406 10.76 6.95 12.74
CA PRO A 406 10.83 8.38 13.03
C PRO A 406 12.12 8.71 13.80
N ILE A 407 12.77 9.83 13.47
CA ILE A 407 13.87 10.38 14.27
C ILE A 407 13.25 11.25 15.38
N LEU A 408 13.48 10.90 16.64
CA LEU A 408 12.93 11.59 17.80
C LEU A 408 13.91 12.61 18.40
N ASP A 409 15.20 12.26 18.46
CA ASP A 409 16.28 13.16 18.85
C ASP A 409 17.55 12.82 18.07
N CYS A 410 18.40 13.82 17.87
CA CYS A 410 19.70 13.68 17.23
C CYS A 410 20.75 14.52 17.96
N LYS A 411 21.87 13.90 18.31
CA LYS A 411 23.06 14.57 18.84
C LYS A 411 24.23 14.37 17.89
N VAL A 412 24.92 15.46 17.58
CA VAL A 412 26.17 15.44 16.81
C VAL A 412 27.31 15.59 17.81
N ALA A 413 28.12 14.54 17.95
CA ALA A 413 29.24 14.50 18.88
C ALA A 413 30.32 13.57 18.34
N ASP A 414 31.57 13.82 18.70
CA ASP A 414 32.67 12.87 18.46
C ASP A 414 32.94 12.10 19.76
N LEU A 415 32.22 10.99 19.97
CA LEU A 415 32.46 10.12 21.13
C LEU A 415 33.43 8.98 20.81
N ALA A 416 33.67 8.72 19.51
CA ALA A 416 34.59 7.68 19.05
C ALA A 416 36.03 8.19 18.87
N GLY A 417 36.27 9.50 18.87
CA GLY A 417 37.59 10.09 18.65
C GLY A 417 38.08 9.90 17.22
N GLU A 418 37.17 9.93 16.24
CA GLU A 418 37.44 9.67 14.82
C GLU A 418 37.73 10.97 14.03
N ASP A 419 37.92 12.12 14.71
CA ASP A 419 38.03 13.50 14.19
C ASP A 419 36.76 14.01 13.46
N THR A 420 36.04 13.14 12.76
CA THR A 420 34.73 13.42 12.17
C THR A 420 33.63 13.09 13.18
N PRO A 421 32.77 14.05 13.58
CA PRO A 421 31.72 13.79 14.55
C PRO A 421 30.67 12.82 13.98
N GLN A 422 30.16 11.94 14.83
CA GLN A 422 29.12 10.99 14.50
C GLN A 422 27.74 11.59 14.81
N LEU A 423 26.70 11.09 14.13
CA LEU A 423 25.33 11.43 14.46
C LEU A 423 24.70 10.30 15.26
N TYR A 424 24.35 10.58 16.51
CA TYR A 424 23.63 9.68 17.40
C TYR A 424 22.14 9.96 17.28
N MET A 425 21.37 9.02 16.76
CA MET A 425 19.94 9.18 16.49
C MET A 425 19.11 8.21 17.31
N ALA A 426 18.22 8.73 18.14
CA ALA A 426 17.17 7.95 18.78
C ALA A 426 15.99 7.85 17.79
N CYS A 427 15.74 6.66 17.27
CA CYS A 427 14.75 6.45 16.22
C CYS A 427 13.97 5.14 16.36
N GLY A 428 12.82 5.04 15.69
CA GLY A 428 11.95 3.86 15.71
C GLY A 428 10.71 4.01 16.60
N ARG A 429 9.93 2.93 16.73
CA ARG A 429 8.63 2.92 17.38
C ARG A 429 8.46 1.68 18.25
N GLY A 430 8.03 1.89 19.50
CA GLY A 430 7.70 0.80 20.44
C GLY A 430 8.87 -0.18 20.59
N PRO A 431 8.65 -1.49 20.46
CA PRO A 431 9.71 -2.50 20.61
C PRO A 431 10.77 -2.47 19.50
N ARG A 432 10.52 -1.77 18.39
CA ARG A 432 11.46 -1.63 17.25
C ARG A 432 12.27 -0.32 17.33
N SER A 433 12.38 0.27 18.50
CA SER A 433 13.17 1.50 18.72
C SER A 433 14.66 1.16 18.84
N THR A 434 15.52 2.00 18.27
CA THR A 434 16.97 1.81 18.18
C THR A 434 17.72 3.13 18.39
N LEU A 435 18.91 3.07 18.99
CA LEU A 435 19.88 4.16 18.98
C LEU A 435 20.89 3.88 17.88
N ARG A 436 20.84 4.64 16.79
CA ARG A 436 21.71 4.44 15.62
C ARG A 436 22.85 5.45 15.61
N VAL A 437 24.06 4.99 15.30
CA VAL A 437 25.24 5.82 15.13
C VAL A 437 25.55 5.91 13.65
N LEU A 438 25.40 7.08 13.05
CA LEU A 438 25.73 7.32 11.65
C LEU A 438 27.12 7.92 11.53
N ARG A 439 27.92 7.29 10.68
CA ARG A 439 29.24 7.77 10.25
C ARG A 439 29.19 8.09 8.77
N HIS A 440 29.81 9.19 8.38
CA HIS A 440 29.94 9.51 6.96
C HIS A 440 31.08 8.70 6.35
N GLY A 441 30.75 7.80 5.42
CA GLY A 441 31.72 6.93 4.79
C GLY A 441 31.08 5.97 3.79
N LEU A 442 31.84 4.95 3.41
CA LEU A 442 31.34 3.83 2.61
C LEU A 442 30.93 2.70 3.55
N GLU A 443 29.86 2.01 3.20
CA GLU A 443 29.43 0.80 3.91
C GLU A 443 30.53 -0.27 3.85
N VAL A 444 30.85 -0.86 4.99
CA VAL A 444 31.81 -1.96 5.11
C VAL A 444 31.04 -3.20 5.53
N SER A 445 30.93 -4.17 4.63
CA SER A 445 30.32 -5.47 4.93
C SER A 445 31.35 -6.37 5.61
N GLU A 446 31.15 -6.64 6.89
CA GLU A 446 32.01 -7.51 7.69
C GLU A 446 31.78 -8.98 7.31
N MET A 447 32.74 -9.58 6.60
CA MET A 447 32.62 -10.96 6.11
C MET A 447 33.07 -12.00 7.14
N ALA A 448 34.03 -11.65 7.99
CA ALA A 448 34.57 -12.52 9.03
C ALA A 448 35.28 -11.68 10.11
N VAL A 449 35.17 -12.13 11.36
CA VAL A 449 35.82 -11.52 12.52
C VAL A 449 36.59 -12.60 13.25
N SER A 450 37.89 -12.39 13.42
CA SER A 450 38.74 -13.30 14.19
C SER A 450 39.72 -12.47 15.02
N GLU A 451 39.68 -12.66 16.33
CA GLU A 451 40.61 -12.02 17.25
C GLU A 451 41.97 -12.72 17.15
N LEU A 452 43.03 -11.93 16.93
CA LEU A 452 44.40 -12.43 16.84
C LEU A 452 45.12 -12.25 18.18
N PRO A 453 45.90 -13.25 18.65
CA PRO A 453 46.70 -13.08 19.84
C PRO A 453 47.86 -12.11 19.60
N GLY A 454 48.09 -11.19 20.56
CA GLY A 454 49.15 -10.17 20.46
C GLY A 454 48.73 -8.96 19.63
N ALA A 455 49.71 -8.19 19.15
CA ALA A 455 49.49 -6.97 18.36
C ALA A 455 50.03 -7.16 16.93
N PRO A 456 49.23 -7.68 15.99
CA PRO A 456 49.65 -7.86 14.60
C PRO A 456 49.97 -6.49 13.99
N ASN A 457 51.11 -6.39 13.29
CA ASN A 457 51.57 -5.14 12.68
C ASN A 457 51.29 -5.05 11.18
N ALA A 458 51.00 -6.18 10.51
CA ALA A 458 50.72 -6.23 9.08
C ALA A 458 49.98 -7.52 8.69
N VAL A 459 49.26 -7.45 7.57
CA VAL A 459 48.55 -8.56 6.94
C VAL A 459 48.80 -8.53 5.43
N TRP A 460 49.05 -9.69 4.83
CA TRP A 460 49.23 -9.84 3.39
C TRP A 460 48.42 -11.02 2.87
N THR A 461 47.87 -10.88 1.66
CA THR A 461 47.17 -11.95 0.96
C THR A 461 47.94 -12.33 -0.29
N VAL A 462 48.38 -13.59 -0.40
CA VAL A 462 49.16 -14.09 -1.54
C VAL A 462 48.42 -15.23 -2.24
N LYS A 463 48.19 -15.09 -3.54
CA LYS A 463 47.58 -16.15 -4.36
C LYS A 463 48.56 -17.31 -4.57
N LYS A 464 48.04 -18.53 -4.58
CA LYS A 464 48.83 -19.74 -4.90
C LYS A 464 49.23 -19.84 -6.38
N ARG A 465 48.44 -19.29 -7.29
CA ARG A 465 48.67 -19.22 -8.74
C ARG A 465 48.11 -17.89 -9.27
N SER A 466 48.62 -17.39 -10.40
CA SER A 466 48.07 -16.19 -11.06
C SER A 466 46.55 -16.28 -11.26
N ASP A 467 46.08 -17.47 -11.60
CA ASP A 467 44.69 -17.74 -11.96
C ASP A 467 43.88 -18.32 -10.77
N GLY A 468 44.49 -18.42 -9.59
CA GLY A 468 43.85 -18.98 -8.40
C GLY A 468 42.98 -17.96 -7.65
N ILE A 469 41.88 -18.46 -7.06
CA ILE A 469 41.08 -17.73 -6.07
C ILE A 469 41.85 -17.73 -4.73
N LEU A 470 41.87 -16.59 -4.03
CA LEU A 470 42.45 -16.50 -2.68
C LEU A 470 41.62 -17.33 -1.71
N VAL A 471 42.26 -18.25 -0.99
CA VAL A 471 41.62 -19.05 0.07
C VAL A 471 42.23 -18.61 1.39
N PHE A 472 41.39 -18.11 2.31
CA PHE A 472 41.78 -17.87 3.70
C PHE A 472 41.82 -19.23 4.42
N GLY A 473 42.95 -19.55 5.05
CA GLY A 473 43.17 -20.78 5.81
C GLY A 473 43.37 -20.50 7.28
#